data_AF-E3N1X7-F1
#
_entry.id   AF-E3N1X7-F1
#
_cell.length_a   1.000
_cell.length_b   1.000
_cell.length_c   1.000
_cell.angle_alpha   90.00
_cell.angle_beta   90.00
_cell.angle_gamma   90.00
#
_symmetry.space_group_name_H-M   'P 1'
#
loop_
_entity.id
_entity.type
_entity.pdbx_description
1 polymer ?
#
loop_
_entity_poly.entity_id
_entity_poly.type
_entity_poly.pdbx_seq_one_letter_code
_entity_poly.pdbx_strand_id
1 'polypeptide(L)'
;MKRSTKLCIILNLSCCLCISLIVGSVVAIYMFGLQSKMPDPGFCTRKHAAIAMECAKKDDELGAAAASLNHTSILLRRPEDYEPLGGLCFVTLQCAREIKCRAIRRILNDISICGFIYYYTKEFSECADRLYERRNDVPCLGEIFNENNRTPKEACQKWKSINPCVKEAIRNECDDKLGILQFKWEQKSQKANSIYCEEDHRITLGSEEAPDN
;
A
#
# COMPACT_ATOMS: atom_id res chain seq x y z
N MET A 1 -31.17 -56.04 40.62
CA MET A 1 -30.47 -54.74 40.71
C MET A 1 -29.91 -54.27 39.35
N LYS A 2 -30.75 -53.97 38.34
CA LYS A 2 -30.29 -53.47 37.01
C LYS A 2 -30.94 -52.16 36.53
N ARG A 3 -32.00 -51.69 37.19
CA ARG A 3 -32.72 -50.44 36.84
C ARG A 3 -32.10 -49.18 37.44
N SER A 4 -31.52 -49.27 38.64
CA SER A 4 -30.96 -48.13 39.37
C SER A 4 -29.70 -47.55 38.70
N THR A 5 -28.82 -48.40 38.17
CA THR A 5 -27.57 -47.97 37.51
C THR A 5 -27.81 -47.18 36.22
N LYS A 6 -28.82 -47.58 35.42
CA LYS A 6 -29.19 -46.86 34.19
C LYS A 6 -29.78 -45.48 34.49
N LEU A 7 -30.57 -45.36 35.56
CA LEU A 7 -31.15 -44.09 35.98
C LEU A 7 -30.07 -43.11 36.47
N CYS A 8 -29.08 -43.59 37.24
CA CYS A 8 -27.94 -42.77 37.67
C CYS A 8 -27.08 -42.29 36.50
N ILE A 9 -26.85 -43.13 35.49
CA ILE A 9 -26.09 -42.74 34.29
C ILE A 9 -26.83 -41.67 33.49
N ILE A 10 -28.14 -41.80 33.30
CA ILE A 10 -28.96 -40.81 32.58
C ILE A 10 -29.00 -39.47 33.33
N LEU A 11 -29.15 -39.50 34.66
CA LEU A 11 -29.11 -38.29 35.51
C LEU A 11 -27.74 -37.60 35.44
N ASN A 12 -26.66 -38.37 35.46
CA ASN A 12 -25.31 -37.82 35.39
C ASN A 12 -25.00 -37.23 33.99
N LEU A 13 -25.44 -37.89 32.92
CA LEU A 13 -25.32 -37.35 31.55
C LEU A 13 -26.12 -36.04 31.38
N SER A 14 -27.35 -36.02 31.91
CA SER A 14 -28.21 -34.84 31.88
C SER A 14 -27.58 -33.67 32.65
N CYS A 15 -27.04 -33.93 33.84
CA CYS A 15 -26.38 -32.91 34.65
C CYS A 15 -25.12 -32.36 33.96
N CYS A 16 -24.27 -33.23 33.39
CA CYS A 16 -23.08 -32.82 32.63
C CYS A 16 -23.44 -31.99 31.38
N LEU A 17 -24.52 -32.34 30.67
CA LEU A 17 -25.01 -31.55 29.53
C LEU A 17 -25.49 -30.16 29.98
N CYS A 18 -26.25 -30.07 31.07
CA CYS A 18 -26.69 -28.79 31.63
C CYS A 18 -25.50 -27.91 32.05
N ILE A 19 -24.51 -28.48 32.74
CA ILE A 19 -23.30 -27.74 33.16
C ILE A 19 -22.53 -27.26 31.93
N SER A 20 -22.38 -28.10 30.91
CA SER A 20 -21.68 -27.72 29.67
C SER A 20 -22.38 -26.59 28.92
N LEU A 21 -23.71 -26.57 28.89
CA LEU A 21 -24.50 -25.49 28.29
C LEU A 21 -24.39 -24.19 29.08
N ILE A 22 -24.40 -24.27 30.42
CA ILE A 22 -24.22 -23.08 31.28
C ILE A 22 -22.81 -22.51 31.10
N VAL A 23 -21.77 -23.34 31.16
CA VAL A 23 -20.40 -22.89 30.95
C VAL A 23 -20.21 -22.32 29.53
N GLY A 24 -20.73 -23.00 28.51
CA GLY A 24 -20.69 -22.54 27.13
C GLY A 24 -21.38 -21.18 26.94
N SER A 25 -22.55 -20.97 27.56
CA SER A 25 -23.25 -19.68 27.49
C SER A 25 -22.53 -18.56 28.23
N VAL A 26 -21.91 -18.84 29.39
CA VAL A 26 -21.08 -17.86 30.11
C VAL A 26 -19.85 -17.46 29.29
N VAL A 27 -19.16 -18.44 28.67
CA VAL A 27 -18.03 -18.15 27.78
C VAL A 27 -18.49 -17.35 26.57
N ALA A 28 -19.63 -17.70 25.95
CA ALA A 28 -20.17 -16.95 24.82
C ALA A 28 -20.48 -15.50 25.23
N ILE A 29 -21.18 -15.27 26.34
CA ILE A 29 -21.50 -13.92 26.84
C ILE A 29 -20.23 -13.14 27.15
N TYR A 30 -19.22 -13.77 27.74
CA TYR A 30 -17.93 -13.14 28.02
C TYR A 30 -17.19 -12.76 26.73
N MET A 31 -17.16 -13.66 25.74
CA MET A 31 -16.55 -13.40 24.43
C MET A 31 -17.30 -12.30 23.65
N PHE A 32 -18.63 -12.31 23.66
CA PHE A 32 -19.46 -11.24 23.07
C PHE A 32 -19.29 -9.90 23.82
N GLY A 33 -19.15 -9.94 25.14
CA GLY A 33 -18.87 -8.76 25.98
C GLY A 33 -17.47 -8.19 25.78
N LEU A 34 -16.49 -9.04 25.43
CA LEU A 34 -15.17 -8.60 24.98
C LEU A 34 -15.22 -7.99 23.58
N GLN A 35 -16.01 -8.55 22.67
CA GLN A 35 -16.22 -7.98 21.33
C GLN A 35 -16.91 -6.60 21.40
N SER A 36 -17.87 -6.39 22.30
CA SER A 36 -18.56 -5.09 22.43
C SER A 36 -17.73 -4.00 23.11
N LYS A 37 -16.66 -4.36 23.84
CA LYS A 37 -15.69 -3.41 24.42
C LYS A 37 -14.56 -3.03 23.46
N MET A 38 -14.40 -3.74 22.35
CA MET A 38 -13.48 -3.30 21.32
C MET A 38 -14.15 -2.15 20.55
N PRO A 39 -13.55 -0.94 20.51
CA PRO A 39 -14.09 0.13 19.70
C PRO A 39 -14.16 -0.35 18.25
N ASP A 40 -15.35 -0.29 17.69
CA ASP A 40 -15.65 -0.71 16.33
C ASP A 40 -14.68 0.01 15.37
N PRO A 41 -13.83 -0.69 14.60
CA PRO A 41 -12.80 -0.08 13.75
C PRO A 41 -13.37 0.76 12.58
N GLY A 42 -14.70 0.91 12.51
CA GLY A 42 -15.44 1.60 11.46
C GLY A 42 -16.05 2.95 11.82
N PHE A 43 -16.06 3.39 13.09
CA PHE A 43 -16.67 4.69 13.43
C PHE A 43 -15.78 5.87 13.02
N CYS A 44 -16.06 6.39 11.84
CA CYS A 44 -15.43 7.60 11.31
C CYS A 44 -16.11 8.83 11.93
N THR A 45 -15.33 9.70 12.56
CA THR A 45 -15.82 10.91 13.22
C THR A 45 -15.36 12.13 12.43
N ARG A 46 -15.97 13.30 12.66
CA ARG A 46 -15.45 14.57 12.11
C ARG A 46 -14.00 14.85 12.51
N LYS A 47 -13.57 14.41 13.70
CA LYS A 47 -12.17 14.51 14.14
C LYS A 47 -11.26 13.64 13.28
N HIS A 48 -11.66 12.41 12.95
CA HIS A 48 -10.91 11.56 12.03
C HIS A 48 -10.79 12.19 10.64
N ALA A 49 -11.84 12.84 10.14
CA ALA A 49 -11.79 13.56 8.87
C ALA A 49 -10.84 14.77 8.90
N ALA A 50 -10.82 15.54 10.00
CA ALA A 50 -9.90 16.66 10.16
C ALA A 50 -8.43 16.21 10.19
N ILE A 51 -8.12 15.15 10.95
CA ILE A 51 -6.78 14.55 10.97
C ILE A 51 -6.41 14.02 9.57
N ALA A 52 -7.36 13.39 8.86
CA ALA A 52 -7.12 12.91 7.51
C ALA A 52 -6.76 14.02 6.52
N MET A 53 -7.43 15.19 6.61
CA MET A 53 -7.09 16.35 5.79
C MET A 53 -5.68 16.87 6.09
N GLU A 54 -5.26 16.85 7.36
CA GLU A 54 -3.88 17.22 7.72
C GLU A 54 -2.86 16.21 7.18
N CYS A 55 -3.16 14.91 7.28
CA CYS A 55 -2.30 13.87 6.72
C CYS A 55 -2.24 13.93 5.18
N ALA A 56 -3.34 14.29 4.52
CA ALA A 56 -3.38 14.48 3.08
C ALA A 56 -2.43 15.61 2.64
N LYS A 57 -2.38 16.73 3.37
CA LYS A 57 -1.40 17.80 3.08
C LYS A 57 0.05 17.33 3.18
N LYS A 58 0.37 16.50 4.16
CA LYS A 58 1.72 15.90 4.31
C LYS A 58 2.04 14.92 3.17
N ASP A 59 1.02 14.24 2.65
CA ASP A 59 1.15 13.38 1.47
C ASP A 59 1.31 14.22 0.18
N ASP A 60 0.62 15.36 0.07
CA ASP A 60 0.82 16.33 -1.02
C ASP A 60 2.25 16.91 -1.00
N GLU A 61 2.77 17.25 0.19
CA GLU A 61 4.16 17.69 0.37
C GLU A 61 5.17 16.61 -0.05
N LEU A 62 4.90 15.35 0.33
CA LEU A 62 5.68 14.20 -0.12
C LEU A 62 5.60 14.04 -1.65
N GLY A 63 4.42 14.19 -2.24
CA GLY A 63 4.19 14.16 -3.69
C GLY A 63 4.96 15.26 -4.41
N ALA A 64 4.96 16.48 -3.87
CA ALA A 64 5.72 17.61 -4.39
C ALA A 64 7.24 17.39 -4.27
N ALA A 65 7.72 16.84 -3.14
CA ALA A 65 9.13 16.49 -2.97
C ALA A 65 9.55 15.37 -3.94
N ALA A 66 8.71 14.36 -4.13
CA ALA A 66 8.92 13.30 -5.10
C ALA A 66 8.95 13.85 -6.55
N ALA A 67 8.02 14.74 -6.89
CA ALA A 67 7.99 15.48 -8.17
C ALA A 67 9.26 16.32 -8.39
N SER A 68 9.80 16.92 -7.33
CA SER A 68 11.01 17.74 -7.40
C SER A 68 12.27 16.95 -7.76
N LEU A 69 12.27 15.62 -7.62
CA LEU A 69 13.36 14.74 -8.08
C LEU A 69 13.44 14.62 -9.61
N ASN A 70 12.98 15.63 -10.36
CA ASN A 70 12.69 15.59 -11.79
C ASN A 70 11.71 14.45 -12.11
N HIS A 71 10.44 14.81 -12.32
CA HIS A 71 9.28 13.94 -12.56
C HIS A 71 9.60 12.66 -13.36
N THR A 72 10.44 12.80 -14.37
CA THR A 72 10.76 11.76 -15.35
C THR A 72 11.94 10.87 -14.99
N SER A 73 12.67 11.16 -13.91
CA SER A 73 13.79 10.36 -13.46
C SER A 73 13.48 9.55 -12.21
N ILE A 74 12.29 9.69 -11.62
CA ILE A 74 11.96 9.08 -10.32
C ILE A 74 11.97 7.55 -10.32
N LEU A 75 11.98 6.90 -11.48
CA LEU A 75 12.15 5.45 -11.56
C LEU A 75 13.61 5.13 -11.82
N LEU A 76 14.12 4.14 -11.09
CA LEU A 76 15.46 3.63 -11.31
C LEU A 76 16.62 4.61 -10.92
N ARG A 77 16.36 5.69 -10.17
CA ARG A 77 17.47 6.46 -9.55
C ARG A 77 18.22 5.60 -8.54
N ARG A 78 19.40 6.08 -8.13
CA ARG A 78 20.10 5.48 -7.00
C ARG A 78 19.21 5.52 -5.75
N PRO A 79 19.17 4.44 -4.94
CA PRO A 79 18.42 4.39 -3.69
C PRO A 79 18.69 5.58 -2.75
N GLU A 80 19.93 6.09 -2.75
CA GLU A 80 20.38 7.27 -1.99
C GLU A 80 19.54 8.53 -2.28
N ASP A 81 19.11 8.72 -3.53
CA ASP A 81 18.31 9.88 -3.95
C ASP A 81 16.92 9.90 -3.29
N TYR A 82 16.46 8.77 -2.72
CA TYR A 82 15.16 8.65 -2.03
C TYR A 82 15.27 8.80 -0.52
N GLU A 83 16.47 8.90 0.06
CA GLU A 83 16.64 9.09 1.51
C GLU A 83 15.87 10.31 2.05
N PRO A 84 15.88 11.48 1.38
CA PRO A 84 15.10 12.64 1.84
C PRO A 84 13.59 12.35 1.88
N LEU A 85 13.10 11.52 0.96
CA LEU A 85 11.68 11.13 0.92
C LEU A 85 11.33 10.12 2.02
N GLY A 86 12.31 9.33 2.49
CA GLY A 86 12.11 8.38 3.59
C GLY A 86 11.65 9.07 4.89
N GLY A 87 12.21 10.24 5.19
CA GLY A 87 11.81 11.06 6.35
C GLY A 87 10.37 11.57 6.24
N LEU A 88 10.01 12.15 5.08
CA LEU A 88 8.65 12.59 4.79
C LEU A 88 7.66 11.42 4.87
N CYS A 89 8.06 10.26 4.36
CA CYS A 89 7.27 9.05 4.45
C CYS A 89 7.00 8.57 5.87
N PHE A 90 8.00 8.64 6.75
CA PHE A 90 7.79 8.34 8.15
C PHE A 90 6.73 9.26 8.77
N VAL A 91 6.82 10.57 8.50
CA VAL A 91 5.88 11.57 9.02
C VAL A 91 4.46 11.32 8.50
N THR A 92 4.29 11.10 7.20
CA THR A 92 2.99 10.84 6.57
C THR A 92 2.35 9.54 7.08
N LEU A 93 3.12 8.46 7.18
CA LEU A 93 2.63 7.17 7.70
C LEU A 93 2.27 7.24 9.19
N GLN A 94 3.03 7.98 10.00
CA GLN A 94 2.69 8.19 11.42
C GLN A 94 1.39 8.97 11.56
N CYS A 95 1.19 10.01 10.74
CA CYS A 95 -0.07 10.74 10.71
C CYS A 95 -1.26 9.81 10.40
N ALA A 96 -1.14 8.96 9.37
CA ALA A 96 -2.19 8.02 9.00
C ALA A 96 -2.49 6.96 10.09
N ARG A 97 -1.51 6.62 10.94
CA ARG A 97 -1.69 5.64 12.05
C ARG A 97 -2.58 6.17 13.17
N GLU A 98 -2.63 7.49 13.39
CA GLU A 98 -3.50 8.11 14.40
C GLU A 98 -4.99 7.97 14.07
N ILE A 99 -5.30 7.73 12.78
CA ILE A 99 -6.67 7.56 12.29
C ILE A 99 -7.12 6.12 12.52
N LYS A 100 -7.98 5.93 13.52
CA LYS A 100 -8.57 4.63 13.85
C LYS A 100 -9.68 4.18 12.88
N CYS A 101 -10.25 5.12 12.11
CA CYS A 101 -11.25 4.82 11.08
C CYS A 101 -10.60 4.06 9.90
N ARG A 102 -10.99 2.80 9.71
CA ARG A 102 -10.40 1.91 8.69
C ARG A 102 -10.59 2.43 7.25
N ALA A 103 -11.76 3.00 6.94
CA ALA A 103 -12.05 3.50 5.59
C ALA A 103 -11.10 4.64 5.19
N ILE A 104 -10.98 5.65 6.05
CA ILE A 104 -10.08 6.80 5.85
C ILE A 104 -8.61 6.35 5.83
N ARG A 105 -8.22 5.48 6.77
CA ARG A 105 -6.84 4.98 6.83
C ARG A 105 -6.44 4.20 5.58
N ARG A 106 -7.36 3.43 4.99
CA ARG A 106 -7.11 2.71 3.74
C ARG A 106 -6.85 3.67 2.59
N ILE A 107 -7.69 4.70 2.45
CA ILE A 107 -7.52 5.74 1.42
C ILE A 107 -6.15 6.41 1.55
N LEU A 108 -5.75 6.83 2.75
CA LEU A 108 -4.44 7.47 2.94
C LEU A 108 -3.24 6.56 2.63
N ASN A 109 -3.31 5.29 3.03
CA ASN A 109 -2.27 4.30 2.66
C ASN A 109 -2.24 4.03 1.15
N ASP A 110 -3.40 4.06 0.51
CA ASP A 110 -3.57 3.86 -0.94
C ASP A 110 -3.21 5.10 -1.76
N ILE A 111 -2.94 6.27 -1.17
CA ILE A 111 -2.44 7.45 -1.89
C ILE A 111 -0.92 7.57 -1.78
N SER A 112 -0.30 7.19 -0.66
CA SER A 112 1.13 7.45 -0.45
C SER A 112 2.13 6.63 -1.30
N ILE A 113 3.18 7.28 -1.83
CA ILE A 113 4.33 6.68 -2.55
C ILE A 113 5.30 5.93 -1.60
N CYS A 114 5.12 6.03 -0.29
CA CYS A 114 6.05 5.46 0.70
C CYS A 114 6.24 3.95 0.62
N GLY A 115 5.23 3.22 0.16
CA GLY A 115 5.37 1.79 -0.09
C GLY A 115 6.42 1.48 -1.16
N PHE A 116 6.53 2.35 -2.17
CA PHE A 116 7.59 2.27 -3.18
C PHE A 116 8.94 2.65 -2.58
N ILE A 117 9.05 3.82 -1.94
CA ILE A 117 10.33 4.30 -1.37
C ILE A 117 10.92 3.27 -0.40
N TYR A 118 10.11 2.71 0.50
CA TYR A 118 10.59 1.71 1.46
C TYR A 118 11.08 0.44 0.76
N TYR A 119 10.32 -0.07 -0.20
CA TYR A 119 10.72 -1.23 -0.99
C TYR A 119 12.02 -0.96 -1.76
N TYR A 120 12.06 0.20 -2.43
CA TYR A 120 13.11 0.61 -3.34
C TYR A 120 14.45 0.84 -2.62
N THR A 121 14.42 1.45 -1.43
CA THR A 121 15.61 1.72 -0.59
C THR A 121 16.03 0.55 0.30
N LYS A 122 15.28 -0.56 0.29
CA LYS A 122 15.56 -1.76 1.10
C LYS A 122 15.67 -2.99 0.20
N GLU A 123 14.58 -3.73 0.06
CA GLU A 123 14.53 -5.04 -0.62
C GLU A 123 15.02 -4.99 -2.08
N PHE A 124 14.86 -3.83 -2.74
CA PHE A 124 15.23 -3.67 -4.14
C PHE A 124 16.53 -2.87 -4.34
N SER A 125 17.14 -2.34 -3.27
CA SER A 125 18.24 -1.36 -3.35
C SER A 125 19.43 -1.84 -4.17
N GLU A 126 19.96 -3.02 -3.87
CA GLU A 126 21.10 -3.59 -4.59
C GLU A 126 20.79 -3.81 -6.08
N CYS A 127 19.56 -4.18 -6.43
CA CYS A 127 19.19 -4.33 -7.83
C CYS A 127 19.04 -2.97 -8.52
N ALA A 128 18.41 -2.00 -7.83
CA ALA A 128 18.30 -0.64 -8.31
C ALA A 128 19.66 -0.05 -8.68
N ASP A 129 20.69 -0.26 -7.85
CA ASP A 129 22.06 0.18 -8.13
C ASP A 129 22.62 -0.47 -9.40
N ARG A 130 22.49 -1.79 -9.56
CA ARG A 130 22.93 -2.48 -10.78
C ARG A 130 22.21 -1.97 -12.03
N LEU A 131 20.89 -1.80 -11.96
CA LEU A 131 20.10 -1.24 -13.06
C LEU A 131 20.55 0.18 -13.41
N TYR A 132 20.87 1.00 -12.41
CA TYR A 132 21.37 2.35 -12.61
C TYR A 132 22.75 2.37 -13.29
N GLU A 133 23.65 1.46 -12.93
CA GLU A 133 24.96 1.31 -13.59
C GLU A 133 24.82 0.89 -15.06
N ARG A 134 23.83 0.04 -15.35
CA ARG A 134 23.51 -0.46 -16.70
C ARG A 134 22.81 0.53 -17.61
N ARG A 135 22.49 1.75 -17.15
CA ARG A 135 21.72 2.74 -17.93
C ARG A 135 22.32 3.07 -19.30
N ASN A 136 23.65 2.99 -19.44
CA ASN A 136 24.34 3.25 -20.71
C ASN A 136 24.43 2.02 -21.61
N ASP A 137 24.38 0.82 -21.02
CA ASP A 137 24.51 -0.46 -21.73
C ASP A 137 23.16 -0.95 -22.26
N VAL A 138 22.08 -0.64 -21.52
CA VAL A 138 20.72 -1.07 -21.84
C VAL A 138 19.91 0.15 -22.29
N PRO A 139 19.62 0.30 -23.60
CA PRO A 139 19.01 1.52 -24.14
C PRO A 139 17.70 1.93 -23.48
N CYS A 140 16.84 0.97 -23.11
CA CYS A 140 15.58 1.28 -22.46
C CYS A 140 15.74 1.78 -21.02
N LEU A 141 16.81 1.40 -20.32
CA LEU A 141 17.13 1.99 -19.01
C LEU A 141 17.64 3.41 -19.19
N GLY A 142 18.54 3.65 -20.14
CA GLY A 142 19.04 4.99 -20.46
C GLY A 142 17.93 5.96 -20.87
N GLU A 143 16.91 5.45 -21.58
CA GLU A 143 15.74 6.21 -22.00
C GLU A 143 14.93 6.79 -20.83
N ILE A 144 14.87 6.10 -19.69
CA ILE A 144 14.23 6.59 -18.46
C ILE A 144 14.91 7.88 -17.96
N PHE A 145 16.21 8.02 -18.18
CA PHE A 145 16.98 9.19 -17.73
C PHE A 145 17.08 10.29 -18.79
N ASN A 146 16.60 10.05 -20.01
CA ASN A 146 16.78 10.95 -21.16
C ASN A 146 15.46 11.60 -21.62
N GLU A 147 14.60 11.96 -20.68
CA GLU A 147 13.27 12.50 -20.95
C GLU A 147 13.20 14.02 -21.11
N ASN A 148 14.35 14.70 -21.14
CA ASN A 148 14.39 16.14 -21.30
C ASN A 148 13.58 16.58 -22.54
N ASN A 149 12.62 17.49 -22.33
CA ASN A 149 11.75 18.11 -23.35
C ASN A 149 10.55 17.28 -23.88
N ARG A 150 10.08 16.25 -23.16
CA ARG A 150 8.84 15.53 -23.55
C ARG A 150 7.60 16.16 -22.92
N THR A 151 6.51 16.22 -23.68
CA THR A 151 5.18 16.44 -23.10
C THR A 151 4.75 15.21 -22.28
N PRO A 152 3.83 15.34 -21.30
CA PRO A 152 3.33 14.19 -20.52
C PRO A 152 2.79 13.05 -21.40
N LYS A 153 2.12 13.38 -22.50
CA LYS A 153 1.59 12.39 -23.45
C LYS A 153 2.71 11.60 -24.14
N GLU A 154 3.79 12.28 -24.55
CA GLU A 154 4.95 11.65 -25.18
C GLU A 154 5.73 10.80 -24.17
N ALA A 155 5.92 11.28 -22.94
CA ALA A 155 6.50 10.51 -21.85
C ALA A 155 5.70 9.23 -21.59
N CYS A 156 4.36 9.31 -21.55
CA CYS A 156 3.51 8.13 -21.37
C CYS A 156 3.63 7.12 -22.51
N GLN A 157 3.57 7.58 -23.76
CA GLN A 157 3.71 6.71 -24.92
C GLN A 157 5.08 6.05 -24.95
N LYS A 158 6.13 6.81 -24.64
CA LYS A 158 7.48 6.32 -24.59
C LYS A 158 7.66 5.31 -23.46
N TRP A 159 7.17 5.59 -22.26
CA TRP A 159 7.14 4.66 -21.14
C TRP A 159 6.46 3.34 -21.53
N LYS A 160 5.26 3.40 -22.12
CA LYS A 160 4.54 2.22 -22.62
C LYS A 160 5.39 1.41 -23.62
N SER A 161 6.15 2.08 -24.49
CA SER A 161 7.01 1.42 -25.47
C SER A 161 8.22 0.72 -24.85
N ILE A 162 8.83 1.30 -23.79
CA ILE A 162 10.05 0.76 -23.17
C ILE A 162 9.77 -0.18 -22.00
N ASN A 163 8.58 -0.13 -21.39
CA ASN A 163 8.22 -0.92 -20.22
C ASN A 163 8.50 -2.43 -20.35
N PRO A 164 8.22 -3.10 -21.49
CA PRO A 164 8.60 -4.52 -21.65
C PRO A 164 10.10 -4.76 -21.50
N CYS A 165 10.93 -3.86 -22.06
CA CYS A 165 12.38 -3.95 -21.94
C CYS A 165 12.87 -3.66 -20.52
N VAL A 166 12.26 -2.69 -19.82
CA VAL A 166 12.58 -2.39 -18.41
C VAL A 166 12.29 -3.60 -17.52
N LYS A 167 11.14 -4.26 -17.71
CA LYS A 167 10.79 -5.49 -17.00
C LYS A 167 11.80 -6.61 -17.23
N GLU A 168 12.24 -6.78 -18.48
CA GLU A 168 13.27 -7.76 -18.82
C GLU A 168 14.62 -7.41 -18.19
N ALA A 169 15.02 -6.14 -18.19
CA ALA A 169 16.23 -5.69 -17.52
C ALA A 169 16.19 -5.97 -16.02
N ILE A 170 15.06 -5.71 -15.35
CA ILE A 170 14.85 -6.06 -13.93
C ILE A 170 15.02 -7.57 -13.73
N ARG A 171 14.36 -8.40 -14.54
CA ARG A 171 14.46 -9.87 -14.40
C ARG A 171 15.90 -10.37 -14.55
N ASN A 172 16.65 -9.78 -15.48
CA ASN A 172 18.00 -10.20 -15.81
C ASN A 172 19.04 -9.70 -14.79
N GLU A 173 18.95 -8.43 -14.36
CA GLU A 173 19.94 -7.81 -13.45
C GLU A 173 19.63 -8.05 -11.96
N CYS A 174 18.36 -8.30 -11.61
CA CYS A 174 17.97 -8.60 -10.22
C CYS A 174 18.09 -10.07 -9.83
N ASP A 175 18.59 -10.95 -10.71
CA ASP A 175 18.53 -12.41 -10.55
C ASP A 175 17.11 -12.92 -10.21
N ASP A 176 16.08 -12.21 -10.68
CA ASP A 176 14.69 -12.44 -10.31
C ASP A 176 14.05 -13.54 -11.14
N LYS A 177 14.63 -14.74 -11.07
CA LYS A 177 14.21 -15.92 -11.85
C LYS A 177 12.75 -16.32 -11.61
N LEU A 178 12.21 -15.98 -10.45
CA LEU A 178 10.82 -16.24 -10.05
C LEU A 178 9.88 -15.04 -10.30
N GLY A 179 10.40 -13.90 -10.77
CA GLY A 179 9.61 -12.70 -11.05
C GLY A 179 9.05 -11.99 -9.81
N ILE A 180 9.56 -12.29 -8.61
CA ILE A 180 9.04 -11.77 -7.34
C ILE A 180 9.40 -10.28 -7.17
N LEU A 181 10.65 -9.91 -7.45
CA LEU A 181 11.10 -8.52 -7.35
C LEU A 181 10.47 -7.66 -8.45
N GLN A 182 10.36 -8.19 -9.66
CA GLN A 182 9.66 -7.57 -10.76
C GLN A 182 8.18 -7.36 -10.40
N PHE A 183 7.49 -8.39 -9.89
CA PHE A 183 6.08 -8.27 -9.49
C PHE A 183 5.88 -7.24 -8.39
N LYS A 184 6.72 -7.26 -7.34
CA LYS A 184 6.66 -6.25 -6.27
C LYS A 184 6.96 -4.86 -6.81
N TRP A 185 7.95 -4.72 -7.68
CA TRP A 185 8.26 -3.46 -8.34
C TRP A 185 7.05 -2.97 -9.11
N GLU A 186 6.40 -3.81 -9.93
CA GLU A 186 5.19 -3.42 -10.70
C GLU A 186 4.06 -2.96 -9.80
N GLN A 187 3.79 -3.66 -8.68
CA GLN A 187 2.75 -3.24 -7.75
C GLN A 187 3.07 -1.91 -7.05
N LYS A 188 4.32 -1.71 -6.68
CA LYS A 188 4.73 -0.54 -5.89
C LYS A 188 5.00 0.68 -6.77
N SER A 189 5.52 0.47 -7.98
CA SER A 189 5.87 1.52 -8.93
C SER A 189 4.66 2.11 -9.62
N GLN A 190 3.48 1.48 -9.63
CA GLN A 190 2.26 2.02 -10.27
C GLN A 190 2.01 3.50 -9.97
N LYS A 191 2.16 3.91 -8.71
CA LYS A 191 2.01 5.32 -8.33
C LYS A 191 3.15 6.20 -8.81
N ALA A 192 4.38 5.71 -8.77
CA ALA A 192 5.53 6.41 -9.36
C ALA A 192 5.42 6.49 -10.89
N ASN A 193 4.79 5.50 -11.53
CA ASN A 193 4.54 5.43 -12.97
C ASN A 193 3.44 6.40 -13.41
N SER A 194 2.52 6.79 -12.51
CA SER A 194 1.49 7.81 -12.78
C SER A 194 2.10 9.16 -13.17
N ILE A 195 3.39 9.37 -12.88
CA ILE A 195 4.15 10.56 -13.29
C ILE A 195 4.46 10.54 -14.80
N TYR A 196 4.62 9.37 -15.42
CA TYR A 196 4.79 9.26 -16.88
C TYR A 196 3.45 9.20 -17.60
N CYS A 197 2.45 8.58 -16.99
CA CYS A 197 1.10 8.46 -17.53
C CYS A 197 0.11 9.03 -16.52
N GLU A 198 -0.12 10.34 -16.61
CA GLU A 198 -1.04 11.09 -15.77
C GLU A 198 -2.50 10.75 -16.12
N GLU A 199 -2.97 9.56 -15.74
CA GLU A 199 -4.37 9.14 -15.92
C GLU A 199 -5.16 8.97 -14.61
N ASP A 200 -4.56 9.14 -13.41
CA ASP A 200 -5.28 8.82 -12.16
C ASP A 200 -5.67 10.00 -11.24
N HIS A 201 -5.24 11.24 -11.51
CA HIS A 201 -5.57 12.36 -10.60
C HIS A 201 -6.90 13.07 -10.87
N ARG A 202 -7.57 12.83 -12.01
CA ARG A 202 -8.88 13.46 -12.30
C ARG A 202 -10.10 12.73 -11.73
N ILE A 203 -9.95 11.54 -11.14
CA ILE A 203 -11.13 10.72 -10.77
C ILE A 203 -11.49 10.82 -9.28
N THR A 204 -10.67 11.38 -8.39
CA THR A 204 -10.99 11.37 -6.93
C THR A 204 -11.43 12.70 -6.32
N LEU A 205 -11.30 13.84 -7.00
CA LEU A 205 -11.86 15.12 -6.52
C LEU A 205 -12.38 15.97 -7.68
N GLY A 206 -13.67 15.85 -7.99
CA GLY A 206 -14.40 16.84 -8.76
C GLY A 206 -14.22 16.77 -10.28
N SER A 207 -14.98 15.89 -10.91
CA SER A 207 -15.49 16.15 -12.26
C SER A 207 -16.39 17.39 -12.20
N GLU A 208 -15.84 18.59 -12.38
CA GLU A 208 -16.57 19.68 -12.99
C GLU A 208 -16.10 19.77 -14.44
N GLU A 209 -16.89 19.17 -15.32
CA GLU A 209 -16.91 19.50 -16.74
C GLU A 209 -17.19 21.01 -16.84
N ALA A 210 -16.20 21.79 -17.24
CA ALA A 210 -16.48 23.08 -17.86
C ALA A 210 -16.99 22.78 -19.29
N PRO A 211 -18.19 23.24 -19.68
CA PRO A 211 -18.61 23.15 -21.06
C PRO A 211 -17.75 24.11 -21.90
N ASP A 212 -17.10 23.57 -22.93
CA ASP A 212 -16.55 24.37 -24.02
C ASP A 212 -17.69 25.09 -24.76
N ASN A 213 -17.37 26.30 -25.21
CA ASN A 213 -18.22 27.34 -25.82
C ASN A 213 -19.33 26.87 -26.78
#